data_AF-A0A1S9PGJ7-F1
#
_entry.id   AF-A0A1S9PGJ7-F1
#
_cell.length_a   1.000
_cell.length_b   1.000
_cell.length_c   1.000
_cell.angle_alpha   90.00
_cell.angle_beta   90.00
_cell.angle_gamma   90.00
#
_symmetry.space_group_name_H-M   'P 1'
#
loop_
_entity.id
_entity.type
_entity.pdbx_description
1 polymer ?
#
loop_
_entity_poly.entity_id
_entity_poly.type
_entity_poly.pdbx_seq_one_letter_code
_entity_poly.pdbx_strand_id
1 'polypeptide(L)'
;MERHRLSIIKDEATYNFEIADYPHHSYGHCKFEVYQDGIFVTGFEPDEHLTLHICNDAGLVDPEVLSMLADEIEAHNWVVYPFDRF
;
A
#
# COMPACT_ATOMS: atom_id res chain seq x y z
N MET A 1 -6.28 -9.81 -8.37
CA MET A 1 -6.47 -8.58 -7.60
C MET A 1 -7.01 -8.97 -6.26
N GLU A 2 -6.12 -9.05 -5.27
CA GLU A 2 -6.52 -9.22 -3.88
C GLU A 2 -6.72 -7.83 -3.27
N ARG A 3 -7.69 -7.68 -2.37
CA ARG A 3 -7.95 -6.42 -1.68
C ARG A 3 -7.83 -6.63 -0.20
N HIS A 4 -6.93 -5.89 0.42
CA HIS A 4 -6.70 -5.87 1.84
C HIS A 4 -7.27 -4.60 2.43
N ARG A 5 -7.64 -4.66 3.70
CA ARG A 5 -8.07 -3.48 4.46
C ARG A 5 -7.13 -3.30 5.62
N LEU A 6 -6.55 -2.10 5.72
CA LEU A 6 -5.75 -1.68 6.85
C LEU A 6 -6.40 -0.47 7.51
N SER A 7 -6.24 -0.38 8.82
CA SER A 7 -6.76 0.74 9.60
C SER A 7 -5.60 1.34 10.37
N ILE A 8 -5.20 2.56 10.04
CA ILE A 8 -4.15 3.31 10.74
C ILE A 8 -4.81 4.22 11.77
N ILE A 9 -4.29 4.25 12.99
CA ILE A 9 -4.78 5.14 14.04
C ILE A 9 -3.74 6.24 14.24
N LYS A 10 -4.08 7.48 13.90
CA LYS A 10 -3.23 8.66 14.11
C LYS A 10 -4.06 9.76 14.77
N ASP A 11 -3.54 10.34 15.86
CA ASP A 11 -4.18 11.45 16.59
C ASP A 11 -5.66 11.22 16.93
N GLU A 12 -5.98 10.03 17.46
CA GLU A 12 -7.36 9.60 17.80
C GLU A 12 -8.32 9.45 16.60
N ALA A 13 -7.83 9.63 15.37
CA ALA A 13 -8.56 9.35 14.14
C ALA A 13 -8.16 7.99 13.55
N THR A 14 -9.16 7.19 13.18
CA THR A 14 -8.96 5.92 12.48
C THR A 14 -9.13 6.13 10.98
N TYR A 15 -8.07 5.90 10.22
CA TYR A 15 -8.04 5.97 8.76
C TYR A 15 -8.16 4.56 8.20
N ASN A 16 -9.26 4.29 7.49
CA ASN A 16 -9.49 3.00 6.85
C ASN A 16 -9.03 3.06 5.39
N PHE A 17 -8.08 2.20 5.06
CA PHE A 17 -7.47 2.10 3.74
C PHE A 17 -7.80 0.74 3.12
N GLU A 18 -8.15 0.75 1.84
CA GLU A 18 -8.27 -0.43 1.01
C GLU A 18 -7.04 -0.52 0.09
N ILE A 19 -6.23 -1.55 0.26
CA ILE A 19 -5.04 -1.82 -0.55
C ILE A 19 -5.40 -2.85 -1.59
N ALA A 20 -5.29 -2.50 -2.86
CA ALA A 20 -5.42 -3.41 -3.98
C ALA A 20 -4.05 -3.89 -4.44
N ASP A 21 -3.81 -5.20 -4.35
CA ASP A 21 -2.61 -5.86 -4.89
C ASP A 21 -2.84 -6.28 -6.35
N TYR A 22 -2.00 -5.72 -7.23
CA TYR A 22 -1.91 -6.05 -8.64
C TYR A 22 -0.68 -6.95 -8.89
N PRO A 23 -0.85 -8.28 -8.97
CA PRO A 23 0.26 -9.24 -9.07
C PRO A 23 0.98 -9.24 -10.43
N HIS A 24 0.46 -8.55 -11.44
CA HIS A 24 1.08 -8.43 -12.75
C HIS A 24 1.35 -6.95 -13.02
N HIS A 25 2.62 -6.60 -13.28
CA HIS A 25 3.04 -5.34 -13.87
C HIS A 25 2.15 -5.01 -15.08
N SER A 26 1.06 -4.31 -14.81
CA SER A 26 0.17 -3.77 -15.83
C SER A 26 0.65 -2.36 -16.05
N TYR A 27 1.20 -2.13 -17.25
CA TYR A 27 1.69 -0.82 -17.71
C TYR A 27 0.70 0.30 -17.30
N GLY A 28 1.06 1.06 -16.26
CA GLY A 28 0.28 2.19 -15.76
C GLY A 28 -0.27 2.08 -14.33
N HIS A 29 -0.15 0.93 -13.66
CA HIS A 29 -0.60 0.73 -12.28
C HIS A 29 0.57 0.38 -11.35
N CYS A 30 0.59 0.99 -10.16
CA CYS A 30 1.53 0.61 -9.10
C CYS A 30 1.17 -0.78 -8.57
N LYS A 31 2.14 -1.53 -8.01
CA LYS A 31 1.91 -2.88 -7.49
C LYS A 31 0.80 -2.90 -6.42
N PHE A 32 0.82 -1.91 -5.54
CA PHE A 32 -0.22 -1.70 -4.54
C PHE A 32 -0.88 -0.36 -4.79
N GLU A 33 -2.21 -0.33 -4.90
CA GLU A 33 -2.97 0.90 -4.96
C GLU A 33 -3.81 1.04 -3.69
N VAL A 34 -3.77 2.21 -3.08
CA VAL A 34 -4.45 2.51 -1.82
C VAL A 34 -5.62 3.43 -2.07
N TYR A 35 -6.77 3.02 -1.57
CA TYR A 35 -8.03 3.72 -1.66
C TYR A 35 -8.56 4.03 -0.26
N GLN A 36 -9.13 5.22 -0.08
CA GLN A 36 -9.85 5.59 1.13
C GLN A 36 -11.28 5.93 0.74
N ASP A 37 -12.25 5.24 1.33
CA ASP A 37 -13.67 5.38 0.99
C ASP A 37 -13.96 5.24 -0.53
N GLY A 38 -13.17 4.42 -1.22
CA GLY A 38 -13.25 4.20 -2.67
C GLY A 38 -12.56 5.26 -3.54
N ILE A 39 -11.91 6.25 -2.94
CA ILE A 39 -11.13 7.30 -3.63
C ILE A 39 -9.66 6.89 -3.65
N PHE A 40 -9.02 6.93 -4.81
CA PHE A 40 -7.59 6.69 -4.93
C PHE A 40 -6.79 7.75 -4.16
N VAL A 41 -5.94 7.29 -3.24
CA VAL A 41 -5.11 8.15 -2.40
C VAL A 41 -3.65 8.10 -2.83
N THR A 42 -3.09 6.90 -2.95
CA THR A 42 -1.68 6.70 -3.24
C THR A 42 -1.44 5.33 -3.85
N GLY A 43 -0.30 5.12 -4.49
CA GLY A 43 0.16 3.84 -4.98
C GLY A 43 1.57 3.56 -4.48
N PHE A 44 1.82 2.33 -4.05
CA PHE A 44 3.12 1.85 -3.63
C PHE A 44 3.69 0.82 -4.61
N GLU A 45 4.99 0.87 -4.82
CA GLU A 45 5.74 -0.10 -5.61
C GLU A 45 6.97 -0.53 -4.83
N PRO A 46 7.21 -1.85 -4.68
CA PRO A 46 8.44 -2.32 -4.08
C PRO A 46 9.61 -2.12 -5.04
N ASP A 47 10.74 -1.68 -4.51
CA ASP A 47 12.01 -1.66 -5.24
C ASP A 47 12.70 -3.04 -5.26
N GLU A 48 13.91 -3.08 -5.81
CA GLU A 48 14.76 -4.28 -5.88
C GLU A 48 15.17 -4.83 -4.49
N HIS A 49 15.01 -4.02 -3.43
CA HIS A 49 15.28 -4.39 -2.04
C HIS A 49 14.00 -4.77 -1.26
N LEU A 50 12.85 -4.88 -1.94
CA LEU A 50 11.54 -5.12 -1.32
C LEU A 50 11.08 -3.99 -0.40
N THR A 51 11.65 -2.80 -0.54
CA THR A 51 11.20 -1.61 0.18
C THR A 51 10.09 -0.93 -0.60
N LEU A 52 8.97 -0.63 0.05
CA LEU A 52 7.85 0.05 -0.58
C LEU A 52 8.15 1.53 -0.76
N HIS A 53 8.08 1.99 -2.01
CA HIS A 53 8.17 3.40 -2.36
C HIS A 53 6.84 3.91 -2.90
N ILE A 54 6.58 5.19 -2.70
CA ILE A 54 5.42 5.87 -3.28
C ILE A 54 5.65 5.98 -4.79
N CYS A 55 4.86 5.24 -5.55
CA CYS A 55 4.85 5.24 -7.01
C CYS A 55 3.93 6.33 -7.56
N ASN A 56 2.80 6.60 -6.90
CA ASN A 56 1.89 7.68 -7.28
C ASN A 56 1.22 8.27 -6.04
N ASP A 57 1.11 9.60 -5.95
CA ASP A 57 0.54 10.28 -4.80
C ASP A 57 -0.57 11.25 -5.25
N ALA A 58 -1.79 11.07 -4.76
CA ALA A 58 -2.89 11.99 -5.02
C ALA A 58 -2.86 13.24 -4.10
N GLY A 59 -1.98 13.26 -3.10
CA GLY A 59 -1.82 14.36 -2.14
C GLY A 59 -3.00 14.52 -1.19
N LEU A 60 -3.82 13.47 -1.02
CA LEU A 60 -5.06 13.51 -0.22
C LEU A 60 -4.84 13.13 1.25
N VAL A 61 -3.72 12.46 1.56
CA VAL A 61 -3.41 11.94 2.89
C VAL A 61 -2.05 12.45 3.35
N ASP A 62 -1.94 12.67 4.65
CA ASP A 62 -0.71 13.14 5.29
C ASP A 62 0.45 12.15 5.02
N PRO A 63 1.62 12.63 4.58
CA PRO A 63 2.77 11.79 4.26
C PRO A 63 3.22 10.91 5.44
N GLU A 64 2.99 11.33 6.68
CA GLU A 64 3.29 10.51 7.86
C GLU A 64 2.35 9.30 7.96
N VAL A 65 1.06 9.47 7.62
CA VAL A 65 0.10 8.35 7.57
C VAL A 65 0.46 7.40 6.43
N LEU A 66 0.94 7.93 5.29
CA LEU A 66 1.43 7.11 4.18
C LEU A 66 2.66 6.30 4.58
N SER A 67 3.58 6.89 5.35
CA SER A 67 4.75 6.17 5.89
C SER A 67 4.32 5.05 6.83
N MET A 68 3.41 5.32 7.77
CA MET A 68 2.88 4.30 8.69
C MET A 68 2.17 3.16 7.93
N LEU A 69 1.47 3.51 6.84
CA LEU A 69 0.81 2.51 6.00
C LEU A 69 1.81 1.62 5.26
N ALA A 70 2.90 2.19 4.75
CA ALA A 70 3.97 1.43 4.11
C ALA A 70 4.62 0.46 5.12
N ASP A 71 4.95 0.95 6.32
CA ASP A 71 5.51 0.13 7.40
C ASP A 71 4.59 -1.05 7.77
N GLU A 72 3.28 -0.83 7.84
CA GLU A 72 2.30 -1.88 8.11
C GLU A 72 2.22 -2.92 6.99
N ILE A 73 2.25 -2.49 5.71
CA ILE A 73 2.23 -3.42 4.57
C ILE A 73 3.50 -4.28 4.56
N GLU A 74 4.67 -3.69 4.86
CA GLU A 74 5.93 -4.41 5.00
C GLU A 74 5.88 -5.39 6.18
N ALA A 75 5.36 -4.96 7.35
CA ALA A 75 5.20 -5.81 8.53
C ALA A 75 4.24 -7.00 8.29
N HIS A 76 3.21 -6.79 7.45
CA HIS A 76 2.31 -7.85 7.01
C HIS A 76 2.93 -8.81 5.99
N ASN A 77 4.15 -8.51 5.52
CA ASN A 77 4.94 -9.35 4.63
C ASN A 77 4.22 -9.64 3.30
N TRP A 78 3.34 -8.74 2.87
CA TRP A 78 2.62 -8.81 1.58
C TRP A 78 3.53 -8.53 0.38
N VAL A 79 4.69 -7.96 0.64
CA VAL A 79 5.71 -7.68 -0.39
C VAL A 79 6.39 -8.97 -0.86
N VAL A 80 6.36 -10.03 -0.06
CA VAL A 80 7.00 -11.32 -0.35
C VAL A 80 6.09 -12.17 -1.22
N TYR A 81 6.57 -12.49 -2.43
CA TYR A 81 5.85 -13.39 -3.33
C TYR A 81 5.64 -14.77 -2.67
N PRO A 82 4.52 -15.46 -2.95
CA PRO A 82 4.21 -16.76 -2.36
C PRO A 82 5.22 -17.89 -2.71
N PHE A 83 6.29 -17.60 -3.47
CA PHE A 83 7.29 -18.57 -3.90
C PHE A 83 8.48 -18.73 -2.94
N ASP A 84 8.64 -17.87 -1.92
CA ASP A 84 9.77 -17.88 -0.98
C ASP A 84 9.50 -18.60 0.36
N ARG A 85 8.39 -19.33 0.49
CA ARG A 85 8.17 -20.27 1.60
C ARG A 85 8.48 -21.70 1.15
N PHE A 86 9.76 -22.09 1.22
CA PHE A 86 10.19 -23.49 1.19
C PHE A 86 11.18 -23.78 2.32
#